data_AF-A0A6B2S796-F1
#
_entry.id   AF-A0A6B2S796-F1
#
_cell.length_a   1.000
_cell.length_b   1.000
_cell.length_c   1.000
_cell.angle_alpha   90.00
_cell.angle_beta   90.00
_cell.angle_gamma   90.00
#
_symmetry.space_group_name_H-M   'P 1'
#
loop_
_entity.id
_entity.type
_entity.pdbx_description
1 polymer ?
#
loop_
_entity_poly.entity_id
_entity_poly.type
_entity_poly.pdbx_seq_one_letter_code
_entity_poly.pdbx_strand_id
1 'polypeptide(L)' 'ALHEAAAGPATAAVRLLGLDPFSVHAVLARLGPQLDQLADEATTHKDTAAWRLPAPSAPLLDISAEVHATWEVRLFAS' A
#
# COMPACT_ATOMS: atom_id res chain seq x y z
N ALA A 1 6.43 -8.60 -3.85
CA ALA A 1 5.18 -7.88 -4.15
C ALA A 1 4.72 -7.04 -2.95
N LEU A 2 4.37 -7.65 -1.81
CA LEU A 2 3.89 -6.91 -0.62
C LEU A 2 4.93 -5.92 -0.03
N HIS A 3 6.19 -6.32 0.07
CA HIS A 3 7.26 -5.42 0.53
C HIS A 3 7.39 -4.16 -0.33
N GLU A 4 7.46 -4.32 -1.66
CA GLU A 4 7.53 -3.20 -2.62
C GLU A 4 6.31 -2.27 -2.51
N ALA A 5 5.11 -2.85 -2.34
CA ALA A 5 3.88 -2.08 -2.16
C ALA A 5 3.91 -1.19 -0.91
N ALA A 6 4.60 -1.60 0.15
CA ALA A 6 4.79 -0.80 1.37
C ALA A 6 5.99 0.16 1.27
N ALA A 7 7.06 -0.24 0.59
CA ALA A 7 8.30 0.52 0.46
C ALA A 7 8.12 1.82 -0.36
N GLY A 8 7.28 1.80 -1.39
CA GLY A 8 6.95 2.98 -2.20
C GLY A 8 6.37 4.13 -1.37
N PRO A 9 5.22 3.93 -0.70
CA PRO A 9 4.63 4.93 0.20
C PRO A 9 5.57 5.36 1.34
N ALA A 10 6.35 4.44 1.90
CA ALA A 10 7.33 4.77 2.95
C ALA A 10 8.40 5.75 2.45
N THR A 11 8.94 5.51 1.24
CA THR A 11 9.91 6.42 0.60
C THR A 11 9.26 7.76 0.27
N ALA A 12 8.01 7.76 -0.20
CA ALA A 12 7.25 8.99 -0.45
C ALA A 12 7.04 9.79 0.84
N ALA A 13 6.72 9.15 1.96
CA ALA A 13 6.54 9.82 3.25
C ALA A 13 7.80 10.54 3.72
N VAL A 14 8.99 9.94 3.56
CA VAL A 14 10.27 10.62 3.85
C VAL A 14 10.44 11.86 2.97
N ARG A 15 10.22 11.72 1.65
CA ARG A 15 10.49 12.80 0.69
C ARG A 15 9.48 13.94 0.71
N LEU A 16 8.21 13.63 0.92
CA LEU A 16 7.11 14.61 0.82
C LEU A 16 6.71 15.19 2.17
N LEU A 17 6.82 14.42 3.25
CA LEU A 17 6.41 14.83 4.60
C LEU A 17 7.61 15.15 5.49
N GLY A 18 8.84 14.89 5.03
CA GLY A 18 10.07 15.17 5.78
C GLY A 18 10.25 14.28 7.00
N LEU A 19 9.70 13.06 6.99
CA LEU A 19 9.82 12.13 8.11
C LEU A 19 11.25 11.61 8.27
N ASP A 20 11.62 11.29 9.52
CA ASP A 20 12.91 10.66 9.83
C ASP A 20 13.03 9.29 9.12
N PRO A 21 14.06 9.09 8.27
CA PRO A 21 14.25 7.85 7.53
C PRO A 21 14.38 6.62 8.44
N PHE A 22 15.04 6.74 9.60
CA PHE A 22 15.21 5.59 10.50
C PHE A 22 13.90 5.17 11.13
N SER A 23 13.08 6.14 11.55
CA SER A 23 11.73 5.90 12.08
C SER A 23 10.82 5.23 11.05
N VAL A 24 10.87 5.65 9.78
CA VAL A 24 10.11 5.02 8.70
C VAL A 24 10.56 3.58 8.44
N HIS A 25 11.88 3.32 8.41
CA HIS A 25 12.39 1.96 8.27
C HIS A 25 12.01 1.07 9.46
N ALA A 26 11.98 1.62 10.67
CA ALA A 26 11.53 0.89 11.85
C ALA A 26 10.04 0.51 11.75
N VAL A 27 9.19 1.36 11.14
CA VAL A 27 7.79 1.02 10.83
C VAL A 27 7.73 -0.12 9.80
N LEU A 28 8.48 -0.03 8.70
CA LEU A 28 8.53 -1.10 7.69
C LEU A 28 8.96 -2.44 8.28
N ALA A 29 9.98 -2.45 9.13
CA ALA A 29 10.42 -3.67 9.82
C ALA A 29 9.32 -4.26 10.70
N ARG A 30 8.54 -3.41 11.41
CA ARG A 30 7.40 -3.86 12.23
C ARG A 30 6.22 -4.36 11.40
N LEU A 31 6.04 -3.88 10.18
CA LEU A 31 5.01 -4.38 9.26
C LEU A 31 5.34 -5.78 8.71
N GLY A 32 6.60 -6.21 8.73
CA GLY A 32 7.06 -7.49 8.16
C GLY A 32 6.15 -8.69 8.47
N PRO A 33 5.89 -9.01 9.75
CA PRO A 33 5.01 -10.13 10.12
C PRO A 33 3.58 -10.03 9.56
N GLN A 34 3.04 -8.82 9.41
CA GLN A 34 1.71 -8.63 8.82
C GLN A 34 1.73 -8.84 7.31
N LEU A 35 2.81 -8.45 6.64
CA LEU A 35 3.01 -8.74 5.22
C LEU A 35 3.16 -10.25 4.97
N ASP A 36 3.84 -10.96 5.86
CA ASP A 36 3.95 -12.43 5.78
C ASP A 36 2.58 -13.09 5.93
N GLN A 37 1.77 -12.66 6.91
CA GLN A 37 0.40 -13.16 7.08
C GLN A 37 -0.48 -12.89 5.84
N LEU A 38 -0.39 -11.71 5.24
CA LEU A 38 -1.12 -11.38 4.01
C LEU A 38 -0.64 -12.23 2.82
N ALA A 39 0.66 -12.54 2.75
CA ALA A 39 1.19 -13.43 1.73
C ALA A 39 0.59 -14.84 1.87
N ASP A 40 0.58 -15.37 3.10
CA ASP A 40 0.00 -16.68 3.41
C ASP A 40 -1.50 -16.71 3.05
N GLU A 41 -2.26 -15.68 3.44
CA GLU A 41 -3.68 -15.56 3.10
C GLU A 41 -3.90 -15.52 1.57
N ALA A 42 -3.09 -14.76 0.83
CA ALA A 42 -3.16 -14.71 -0.62
C ALA A 42 -2.92 -16.08 -1.25
N THR A 43 -2.01 -16.90 -0.71
CA THR A 43 -1.76 -18.25 -1.25
C THR A 43 -2.96 -19.19 -1.12
N THR A 44 -3.86 -18.96 -0.15
CA THR A 44 -5.10 -19.76 -0.01
C THR A 44 -6.04 -19.59 -1.21
N HIS A 45 -5.88 -18.51 -1.99
CA HIS A 45 -6.69 -18.20 -3.17
C HIS A 45 -6.04 -18.65 -4.50
N LYS A 46 -4.96 -19.43 -4.47
CA LYS A 46 -4.20 -19.84 -5.67
C LYS A 46 -5.06 -20.50 -6.77
N ASP A 47 -6.12 -21.21 -6.38
CA ASP A 47 -7.04 -21.93 -7.28
C ASP A 47 -8.37 -21.18 -7.49
N THR A 48 -8.51 -19.98 -6.91
CA THR A 48 -9.71 -19.15 -7.04
C THR A 48 -9.73 -18.48 -8.41
N ALA A 49 -10.86 -18.63 -9.13
CA ALA A 49 -11.06 -17.93 -10.39
C ALA A 49 -10.95 -16.41 -10.18
N ALA A 50 -10.31 -15.69 -11.10
CA ALA A 50 -9.99 -14.26 -10.94
C ALA A 50 -11.21 -13.38 -10.58
N TRP A 51 -12.36 -13.63 -11.19
CA TRP A 51 -13.61 -12.90 -10.93
C TRP A 51 -14.26 -13.21 -9.56
N ARG A 52 -13.72 -14.20 -8.83
CA ARG A 52 -14.15 -14.57 -7.47
C ARG A 52 -13.13 -14.17 -6.40
N LEU A 53 -12.00 -13.55 -6.78
CA LEU A 53 -11.02 -13.10 -5.80
C LEU A 53 -11.65 -12.04 -4.87
N PRO A 54 -11.26 -12.02 -3.58
CA PRO A 54 -11.73 -10.99 -2.66
C PRO A 54 -11.38 -9.59 -3.17
N ALA A 55 -12.38 -8.73 -3.24
CA ALA A 55 -12.24 -7.31 -3.56
C ALA A 55 -12.93 -6.48 -2.47
N PRO A 56 -12.38 -6.44 -1.24
CA PRO A 56 -12.98 -5.67 -0.16
C PRO A 56 -13.00 -4.18 -0.53
N SER A 57 -14.12 -3.51 -0.24
CA SER A 57 -14.22 -2.06 -0.44
C SER A 57 -13.25 -1.30 0.46
N ALA A 58 -12.68 -0.20 -0.01
CA ALA A 58 -11.83 0.69 0.79
C ALA A 58 -12.29 2.16 0.65
N PRO A 59 -13.47 2.53 1.20
CA PRO A 59 -14.13 3.79 0.86
C PRO A 59 -13.26 5.04 1.04
N LEU A 60 -12.41 5.06 2.07
CA LEU A 60 -11.50 6.19 2.30
C LEU A 60 -10.40 6.28 1.24
N LEU A 61 -9.86 5.14 0.80
CA LEU A 61 -8.86 5.10 -0.28
C LEU A 61 -9.51 5.46 -1.61
N ASP A 62 -10.72 4.95 -1.87
CA ASP A 62 -11.48 5.24 -3.10
C ASP A 62 -11.75 6.74 -3.23
N ILE A 63 -12.26 7.38 -2.16
CA ILE A 63 -12.50 8.83 -2.14
C ILE A 63 -11.18 9.61 -2.26
N SER A 64 -10.12 9.18 -1.59
CA SER A 64 -8.82 9.86 -1.67
C SER A 64 -8.22 9.80 -3.07
N ALA A 65 -8.41 8.69 -3.79
CA ALA A 65 -7.99 8.55 -5.18
C ALA A 65 -8.75 9.50 -6.11
N GLU A 66 -10.08 9.60 -5.96
CA GLU A 66 -10.89 10.56 -6.71
C GLU A 66 -10.47 12.01 -6.44
N VAL A 67 -10.20 12.35 -5.18
CA VAL A 67 -9.67 13.67 -4.80
C VAL A 67 -8.31 13.92 -5.42
N HIS A 68 -7.39 12.94 -5.40
CA HIS A 68 -6.08 13.09 -6.03
C HIS A 68 -6.18 13.29 -7.56
N ALA A 69 -7.14 12.61 -8.22
CA ALA A 69 -7.36 12.76 -9.66
C ALA A 69 -7.76 14.19 -10.06
N THR A 70 -8.35 14.98 -9.15
CA THR A 70 -8.71 16.38 -9.42
C THR A 70 -7.58 17.38 -9.16
N TRP A 71 -6.39 16.96 -8.68
CA TRP A 71 -5.29 17.88 -8.38
C TRP A 71 -4.62 18.39 -9.66
N GLU A 72 -4.43 19.70 -9.78
CA GLU A 72 -3.78 20.31 -10.95
C GLU A 72 -2.29 19.96 -11.06
N VAL A 73 -1.60 19.85 -9.92
CA VAL A 73 -0.18 19.44 -9.85
C VAL A 73 -0.09 18.15 -9.04
N ARG A 74 0.44 17.10 -9.68
CA ARG A 74 0.63 15.78 -9.07
C ARG A 74 2.08 15.35 -9.18
N LEU A 75 2.61 14.82 -8.08
CA LEU A 75 3.94 14.22 -8.02
C LEU A 75 3.92 12.70 -8.31
N PHE A 76 2.72 12.11 -8.27
CA PHE A 76 2.47 10.69 -8.56
C PHE A 76 1.34 10.57 -9.59
N ALA A 77 1.35 9.49 -10.35
CA ALA A 77 0.27 9.19 -11.29
C ALA A 77 -1.03 8.77 -10.59
N SER A 78 -0.93 8.35 -9.32
CA SER A 78 -2.00 7.83 -8.47
C SER A 78 -1.78 8.19 -7.02
#